data_AF-A0A536VP87-F1
#
_entry.id   AF-A0A536VP87-F1
#
_cell.length_a   1.000
_cell.length_b   1.000
_cell.length_c   1.000
_cell.angle_alpha   90.00
_cell.angle_beta   90.00
_cell.angle_gamma   90.00
#
_symmetry.space_group_name_H-M   'P 1'
#
loop_
_entity.id
_entity.type
_entity.pdbx_description
1 polymer ?
#
loop_
_entity_poly.entity_id
_entity_poly.type
_entity_poly.pdbx_seq_one_letter_code
_entity_poly.pdbx_strand_id
1 'polypeptide(L)'
;MSTSSVPSHIALGPYRLYVEFRERSRMYDKRRLACVNLEDGRIELRTDLEGLRLAAAFFECLIRLTHFSKGCQQGCIEEAYTHSFATGMVEFAQRNPQAWAWFNILLTEHLARDVQYDRIVHGMFSRPPQMPKRILVAGQPVTIRSITRAQSGGAFGWYHFDKQEAQLYSGLTGSNLAIVALHEITHAVHHMYDLKQRDRHRNFRRAQLHGWLDIIKHNPSAWRWLAWVMSFPAQASIDGALSPRAERAARISALA
;
A
#
# COMPACT_ATOMS: atom_id res chain seq x y z
N MET A 1 22.33 11.51 -6.21
CA MET A 1 21.00 11.19 -5.63
C MET A 1 21.26 10.54 -4.29
N SER A 2 20.67 11.08 -3.22
CA SER A 2 20.99 10.70 -1.83
C SER A 2 20.70 9.22 -1.60
N THR A 3 21.67 8.46 -1.09
CA THR A 3 21.45 7.14 -0.52
C THR A 3 20.54 7.33 0.69
N SER A 4 19.24 7.06 0.54
CA SER A 4 18.31 7.17 1.67
C SER A 4 18.74 6.16 2.72
N SER A 5 19.16 6.65 3.88
CA SER A 5 19.36 5.82 5.07
C SER A 5 18.05 5.08 5.39
N VAL A 6 18.19 3.90 6.00
CA VAL A 6 17.05 3.17 6.57
C VAL A 6 16.25 4.11 7.49
N PRO A 7 14.90 4.08 7.47
CA PRO A 7 14.10 4.92 8.35
C PRO A 7 14.47 4.65 9.81
N SER A 8 14.56 5.69 10.63
CA SER A 8 14.90 5.51 12.06
C SER A 8 13.73 4.93 12.86
N HIS A 9 12.49 5.25 12.48
CA HIS A 9 11.29 4.78 13.16
C HIS A 9 10.08 4.76 12.23
N ILE A 10 9.04 4.03 12.65
CA ILE A 10 7.73 3.94 12.00
C ILE A 10 6.63 4.17 13.04
N ALA A 11 5.69 5.05 12.72
CA ALA A 11 4.46 5.28 13.45
C ALA A 11 3.28 4.65 12.72
N LEU A 12 2.56 3.73 13.38
CA LEU A 12 1.35 3.12 12.86
C LEU A 12 0.34 2.81 13.96
N GLY A 13 -0.87 3.34 13.85
CA GLY A 13 -1.85 3.33 14.92
C GLY A 13 -1.28 4.00 16.18
N PRO A 14 -1.35 3.36 17.36
CA PRO A 14 -0.77 3.88 18.59
C PRO A 14 0.74 3.56 18.74
N TYR A 15 1.34 2.82 17.81
CA TYR A 15 2.71 2.33 17.95
C TYR A 15 3.71 3.25 17.26
N ARG A 16 4.84 3.48 17.93
CA ARG A 16 6.05 4.07 17.34
C ARG A 16 7.21 3.11 17.58
N LEU A 17 7.75 2.54 16.51
CA LEU A 17 8.77 1.48 16.57
C LEU A 17 10.05 1.94 15.88
N TYR A 18 11.22 1.66 16.46
CA TYR A 18 12.52 1.86 15.80
C TYR A 18 12.73 0.80 14.71
N VAL A 19 13.37 1.16 13.60
CA VAL A 19 13.75 0.18 12.56
C VAL A 19 15.25 -0.03 12.64
N GLU A 20 15.67 -1.28 12.82
CA GLU A 20 17.07 -1.61 13.04
C GLU A 20 17.50 -2.87 12.28
N PHE A 21 18.73 -2.84 11.78
CA PHE A 21 19.39 -4.05 11.30
C PHE A 21 20.01 -4.82 12.48
N ARG A 22 19.71 -6.12 12.57
CA ARG A 22 20.22 -6.99 13.63
C ARG A 22 20.79 -8.28 13.06
N GLU A 23 21.85 -8.77 13.68
CA GLU A 23 22.34 -10.12 13.43
C GLU A 23 21.28 -11.15 13.83
N ARG A 24 21.20 -12.25 13.08
CA ARG A 24 20.25 -13.34 13.34
C ARG A 24 20.25 -13.82 14.79
N SER A 25 21.42 -13.87 15.42
CA SER A 25 21.61 -14.31 16.81
C SER A 25 20.94 -13.39 17.84
N ARG A 26 20.76 -12.10 17.49
CA ARG A 26 20.25 -11.03 18.36
C ARG A 26 18.79 -10.65 18.07
N MET A 27 18.18 -11.19 17.01
CA MET A 27 16.78 -10.95 16.70
C MET A 27 15.87 -11.68 17.70
N TYR A 28 14.71 -11.08 17.99
CA TYR A 28 13.65 -11.66 18.80
C TYR A 28 13.21 -13.02 18.26
N ASP A 29 12.96 -13.11 16.94
CA ASP A 29 12.66 -14.38 16.25
C ASP A 29 13.78 -14.73 15.27
N LYS A 30 14.72 -15.56 15.74
CA LYS A 30 15.91 -16.03 15.00
C LYS A 30 15.58 -16.86 13.74
N ARG A 31 14.32 -17.27 13.56
CA ARG A 31 13.86 -18.04 12.39
C ARG A 31 13.39 -17.14 11.26
N ARG A 32 13.14 -15.86 11.53
CA ARG A 32 12.64 -14.89 10.54
C ARG A 32 13.74 -14.06 9.90
N LEU A 33 13.38 -13.49 8.74
CA LEU A 33 14.17 -12.47 8.07
C LEU A 33 13.92 -11.08 8.67
N ALA A 34 12.69 -10.85 9.14
CA ALA A 34 12.32 -9.65 9.85
C ALA A 34 11.23 -9.95 10.90
N CYS A 35 11.20 -9.17 11.97
CA CYS A 35 10.14 -9.27 12.98
C CYS A 35 9.74 -7.93 13.58
N VAL A 36 8.46 -7.85 13.97
CA VAL A 36 7.92 -6.76 14.79
C VAL A 36 8.01 -7.22 16.24
N ASN A 37 8.93 -6.63 17.00
CA ASN A 37 9.11 -6.84 18.43
C ASN A 37 8.46 -5.67 19.17
N LEU A 38 7.21 -5.85 19.58
CA LEU A 38 6.43 -4.79 20.21
C LEU A 38 6.87 -4.51 21.66
N GLU A 39 7.42 -5.52 22.35
CA GLU A 39 7.91 -5.40 23.72
C GLU A 39 9.09 -4.43 23.78
N ASP A 40 10.03 -4.56 22.84
CA ASP A 40 11.19 -3.67 22.75
C ASP A 40 10.96 -2.43 21.86
N GLY A 41 9.75 -2.28 21.29
CA GLY A 41 9.41 -1.16 20.42
C GLY A 41 10.21 -1.12 19.10
N ARG A 42 10.42 -2.28 18.45
CA ARG A 42 11.31 -2.42 17.28
C ARG A 42 10.68 -3.17 16.09
N ILE A 43 11.11 -2.79 14.90
CA ILE A 43 11.09 -3.61 13.69
C ILE A 43 12.53 -4.01 13.42
N GLU A 44 12.80 -5.30 13.54
CA GLU A 44 14.13 -5.87 13.36
C GLU A 44 14.24 -6.46 11.96
N LEU A 45 15.23 -6.01 11.19
CA LEU A 45 15.59 -6.51 9.86
C LEU A 45 16.91 -7.26 9.98
N ARG A 46 17.03 -8.44 9.37
CA ARG A 46 18.30 -9.18 9.44
C ARG A 46 19.40 -8.46 8.64
N THR A 47 20.62 -8.41 9.17
CA THR A 47 21.76 -7.65 8.60
C THR A 47 22.22 -8.11 7.21
N ASP A 48 21.94 -9.35 6.82
CA ASP A 48 22.30 -9.93 5.52
C ASP A 48 21.21 -9.72 4.46
N LEU A 49 20.17 -8.93 4.74
CA LEU A 49 19.12 -8.62 3.79
C LEU A 49 19.51 -7.43 2.91
N GLU A 50 19.37 -7.62 1.61
CA GLU A 50 19.59 -6.60 0.59
C GLU A 50 18.53 -6.68 -0.51
N GLY A 51 18.43 -5.61 -1.30
CA GLY A 51 17.55 -5.48 -2.45
C GLY A 51 16.10 -5.91 -2.22
N LEU A 52 15.54 -6.69 -3.15
CA LEU A 52 14.14 -7.12 -3.06
C LEU A 52 13.84 -8.02 -1.86
N ARG A 53 14.84 -8.74 -1.32
CA ARG A 53 14.65 -9.54 -0.11
C ARG A 53 14.46 -8.66 1.11
N LEU A 54 15.20 -7.55 1.19
CA LEU A 54 15.01 -6.51 2.20
C LEU A 54 13.65 -5.85 2.07
N ALA A 55 13.27 -5.42 0.86
CA ALA A 55 11.96 -4.81 0.61
C ALA A 55 10.81 -5.74 1.02
N ALA A 56 10.88 -7.02 0.63
CA ALA A 56 9.85 -8.01 0.98
C ALA A 56 9.76 -8.27 2.50
N ALA A 57 10.90 -8.41 3.19
CA ALA A 57 10.93 -8.63 4.63
C ALA A 57 10.39 -7.42 5.41
N PHE A 58 10.76 -6.22 4.98
CA PHE A 58 10.21 -4.98 5.54
C PHE A 58 8.70 -4.87 5.32
N PHE A 59 8.24 -5.16 4.10
CA PHE A 59 6.82 -5.11 3.76
C PHE A 59 5.99 -6.16 4.53
N GLU A 60 6.54 -7.35 4.79
CA GLU A 60 5.92 -8.34 5.68
C GLU A 60 5.70 -7.75 7.09
N CYS A 61 6.69 -7.06 7.65
CA CYS A 61 6.56 -6.39 8.94
C CYS A 61 5.48 -5.32 8.92
N LEU A 62 5.40 -4.51 7.85
CA LEU A 62 4.33 -3.51 7.68
C LEU A 62 2.94 -4.15 7.65
N ILE A 63 2.75 -5.22 6.87
CA ILE A 63 1.47 -5.95 6.80
C ILE A 63 1.06 -6.45 8.19
N ARG A 64 2.01 -7.07 8.90
CA ARG A 64 1.78 -7.57 10.26
C ARG A 64 1.37 -6.46 11.22
N LEU A 65 2.11 -5.35 11.22
CA LEU A 65 1.85 -4.21 12.09
C LEU A 65 0.52 -3.52 11.74
N THR A 66 0.19 -3.43 10.45
CA THR A 66 -1.07 -2.89 9.95
C THR A 66 -2.26 -3.65 10.54
N HIS A 67 -2.31 -4.98 10.39
CA HIS A 67 -3.42 -5.73 10.96
C HIS A 67 -3.47 -5.64 12.48
N PHE A 68 -2.31 -5.76 13.13
CA PHE A 68 -2.23 -5.70 14.58
C PHE A 68 -2.74 -4.36 15.13
N SER A 69 -2.30 -3.23 14.55
CA SER A 69 -2.71 -1.89 14.97
C SER A 69 -4.19 -1.58 14.74
N LYS A 70 -4.85 -2.32 13.85
CA LYS A 70 -6.29 -2.22 13.58
C LYS A 70 -7.13 -3.30 14.29
N GLY A 71 -6.52 -4.11 15.16
CA GLY A 71 -7.21 -5.18 15.87
C GLY A 71 -7.67 -6.34 14.97
N CYS A 72 -7.14 -6.44 13.74
CA CYS A 72 -7.47 -7.53 12.82
C CYS A 72 -6.64 -8.77 13.16
N GLN A 73 -7.30 -9.80 13.67
CA GLN A 73 -6.68 -10.99 14.25
C GLN A 73 -7.31 -12.29 13.73
N GLN A 74 -6.79 -13.43 14.19
CA GLN A 74 -7.32 -14.74 13.79
C GLN A 74 -8.83 -14.81 14.06
N GLY A 75 -9.60 -15.29 13.07
CA GLY A 75 -11.06 -15.41 13.15
C GLY A 75 -11.83 -14.20 12.60
N CYS A 76 -11.16 -13.09 12.30
CA CYS A 76 -11.73 -12.02 11.51
C CYS A 76 -12.18 -12.52 10.13
N ILE A 77 -13.22 -11.90 9.59
CA ILE A 77 -13.66 -12.15 8.21
C ILE A 77 -12.72 -11.47 7.21
N GLU A 78 -12.75 -11.92 5.97
CA GLU A 78 -11.91 -11.42 4.87
C GLU A 78 -11.99 -9.89 4.70
N GLU A 79 -13.19 -9.33 4.81
CA GLU A 79 -13.46 -7.88 4.81
C GLU A 79 -12.62 -7.08 5.83
N ALA A 80 -12.41 -7.64 7.03
CA ALA A 80 -11.60 -6.98 8.04
C ALA A 80 -10.12 -6.97 7.64
N TYR A 81 -9.64 -7.98 6.91
CA TYR A 81 -8.27 -8.02 6.39
C TYR A 81 -8.06 -7.04 5.24
N THR A 82 -9.04 -6.85 4.35
CA THR A 82 -8.96 -5.85 3.27
C THR A 82 -9.01 -4.43 3.83
N HIS A 83 -9.94 -4.15 4.75
CA HIS A 83 -10.02 -2.84 5.42
C HIS A 83 -8.78 -2.51 6.24
N SER A 84 -8.31 -3.43 7.08
CA SER A 84 -7.13 -3.17 7.91
C SER A 84 -5.89 -2.95 7.04
N PHE A 85 -5.66 -3.79 6.02
CA PHE A 85 -4.57 -3.59 5.07
C PHE A 85 -4.64 -2.22 4.38
N ALA A 86 -5.78 -1.87 3.78
CA ALA A 86 -5.93 -0.63 3.04
C ALA A 86 -5.73 0.60 3.93
N THR A 87 -6.41 0.66 5.07
CA THR A 87 -6.31 1.82 5.97
C THR A 87 -4.92 1.95 6.59
N GLY A 88 -4.28 0.84 6.99
CA GLY A 88 -2.95 0.87 7.56
C GLY A 88 -1.85 1.21 6.56
N MET A 89 -1.95 0.76 5.30
CA MET A 89 -0.99 1.14 4.27
C MET A 89 -1.07 2.63 3.91
N VAL A 90 -2.27 3.20 3.81
CA VAL A 90 -2.45 4.64 3.58
C VAL A 90 -1.94 5.44 4.77
N GLU A 91 -2.27 5.03 5.99
CA GLU A 91 -1.75 5.66 7.20
C GLU A 91 -0.22 5.60 7.25
N PHE A 92 0.37 4.44 6.94
CA PHE A 92 1.82 4.27 6.91
C PHE A 92 2.49 5.27 5.97
N ALA A 93 2.03 5.34 4.71
CA ALA A 93 2.61 6.24 3.72
C ALA A 93 2.53 7.71 4.14
N GLN A 94 1.41 8.11 4.76
CA GLN A 94 1.18 9.51 5.16
C GLN A 94 1.91 9.91 6.44
N ARG A 95 2.00 9.00 7.42
CA ARG A 95 2.67 9.28 8.70
C ARG A 95 4.18 9.05 8.67
N ASN A 96 4.68 8.30 7.68
CA ASN A 96 6.08 7.90 7.59
C ASN A 96 6.67 8.22 6.21
N PRO A 97 6.67 9.48 5.75
CA PRO A 97 7.09 9.83 4.40
C PRO A 97 8.55 9.41 4.11
N GLN A 98 9.44 9.43 5.11
CA GLN A 98 10.82 8.96 4.95
C GLN A 98 10.90 7.44 4.73
N ALA A 99 10.17 6.65 5.54
CA ALA A 99 10.13 5.19 5.38
C ALA A 99 9.45 4.78 4.07
N TRP A 100 8.41 5.51 3.68
CA TRP A 100 7.71 5.33 2.42
C TRP A 100 8.58 5.65 1.21
N ALA A 101 9.33 6.75 1.25
CA ALA A 101 10.31 7.11 0.23
C ALA A 101 11.41 6.05 0.13
N TRP A 102 12.00 5.65 1.27
CA TRP A 102 13.02 4.61 1.32
C TRP A 102 12.56 3.28 0.72
N PHE A 103 11.34 2.83 1.04
CA PHE A 103 10.78 1.61 0.46
C PHE A 103 10.66 1.71 -1.06
N ASN A 104 10.20 2.85 -1.59
CA ASN A 104 10.07 3.05 -3.03
C ASN A 104 11.43 3.23 -3.74
N ILE A 105 12.45 3.76 -3.06
CA ILE A 105 13.84 3.78 -3.55
C ILE A 105 14.36 2.35 -3.69
N LEU A 106 14.22 1.51 -2.65
CA LEU A 106 14.61 0.10 -2.72
C LEU A 106 13.93 -0.64 -3.88
N LEU A 107 12.65 -0.35 -4.13
CA LEU A 107 11.93 -0.91 -5.27
C LEU A 107 12.46 -0.38 -6.61
N THR A 108 12.70 0.93 -6.75
CA THR A 108 13.27 1.51 -7.97
C THR A 108 14.63 0.91 -8.30
N GLU A 109 15.51 0.76 -7.31
CA GLU A 109 16.88 0.30 -7.51
C GLU A 109 16.96 -1.17 -7.92
N HIS A 110 15.98 -1.99 -7.51
CA HIS A 110 16.06 -3.44 -7.65
C HIS A 110 14.96 -4.09 -8.51
N LEU A 111 14.04 -3.31 -9.08
CA LEU A 111 13.10 -3.78 -10.11
C LEU A 111 13.60 -3.42 -11.53
N ALA A 112 12.84 -3.82 -12.54
CA ALA A 112 13.18 -3.55 -13.95
C ALA A 112 13.39 -2.05 -14.21
N ARG A 113 14.20 -1.74 -15.24
CA ARG A 113 14.54 -0.35 -15.59
C ARG A 113 13.28 0.46 -15.89
N ASP A 114 13.30 1.74 -15.47
CA ASP A 114 12.28 2.77 -15.71
C ASP A 114 10.99 2.76 -14.87
N VAL A 115 10.97 2.07 -13.71
CA VAL A 115 9.79 2.11 -12.81
C VAL A 115 9.56 3.47 -12.12
N GLN A 116 10.63 4.20 -11.77
CA GLN A 116 10.59 5.57 -11.22
C GLN A 116 9.68 5.78 -9.98
N TYR A 117 9.59 4.78 -9.08
CA TYR A 117 8.70 4.83 -7.91
C TYR A 117 9.10 5.88 -6.87
N ASP A 118 10.41 6.01 -6.62
CA ASP A 118 11.01 7.07 -5.82
C ASP A 118 10.58 8.47 -6.31
N ARG A 119 10.68 8.74 -7.61
CA ARG A 119 10.32 10.04 -8.20
C ARG A 119 8.85 10.38 -7.99
N ILE A 120 8.00 9.34 -8.06
CA ILE A 120 6.56 9.47 -7.79
C ILE A 120 6.32 9.91 -6.36
N VAL A 121 6.86 9.19 -5.37
CA VAL A 121 6.58 9.49 -3.97
C VAL A 121 7.25 10.77 -3.47
N HIS A 122 8.29 11.24 -4.16
CA HIS A 122 8.91 12.56 -3.95
C HIS A 122 8.18 13.72 -4.66
N GLY A 123 7.10 13.45 -5.40
CA GLY A 123 6.30 14.51 -5.99
C GLY A 123 6.97 15.19 -7.19
N MET A 124 7.88 14.49 -7.89
CA MET A 124 8.48 15.00 -9.13
C MET A 124 7.49 15.15 -10.29
N PHE A 125 6.24 14.70 -10.10
CA PHE A 125 5.15 14.80 -11.06
C PHE A 125 4.04 15.66 -10.45
N SER A 126 3.72 16.76 -11.14
CA SER A 126 2.69 17.74 -10.72
C SER A 126 1.25 17.26 -10.90
N ARG A 127 1.06 16.11 -11.56
CA ARG A 127 -0.25 15.50 -11.78
C ARG A 127 -0.21 14.02 -11.40
N PRO A 128 -1.32 13.45 -10.90
CA PRO A 128 -1.41 12.03 -10.66
C PRO A 128 -1.17 11.25 -11.97
N PRO A 129 -0.44 10.12 -11.92
CA PRO A 129 -0.50 9.13 -12.98
C PRO A 129 -1.96 8.72 -13.22
N GLN A 130 -2.28 8.29 -14.44
CA GLN A 130 -3.62 7.81 -14.73
C GLN A 130 -3.92 6.53 -13.94
N MET A 131 -5.16 6.42 -13.44
CA MET A 131 -5.64 5.17 -12.87
C MET A 131 -5.51 4.05 -13.93
N PRO A 132 -4.88 2.92 -13.61
CA PRO A 132 -4.78 1.80 -14.53
C PRO A 132 -6.19 1.26 -14.84
N LYS A 133 -6.43 0.79 -16.06
CA LYS A 133 -7.70 0.16 -16.45
C LYS A 133 -7.69 -1.36 -16.26
N ARG A 134 -6.50 -1.95 -16.22
CA ARG A 134 -6.27 -3.38 -16.05
C ARG A 134 -4.93 -3.60 -15.34
N ILE A 135 -4.91 -4.55 -14.42
CA ILE A 135 -3.71 -5.01 -13.71
C ILE A 135 -3.64 -6.54 -13.74
N LEU A 136 -2.46 -7.10 -13.54
CA LEU A 136 -2.23 -8.53 -13.31
C LEU A 136 -2.16 -8.81 -11.81
N VAL A 137 -2.99 -9.71 -11.32
CA VAL A 137 -3.01 -10.21 -9.94
C VAL A 137 -2.81 -11.71 -10.00
N ALA A 138 -1.71 -12.23 -9.42
CA ALA A 138 -1.30 -13.63 -9.54
C ALA A 138 -1.29 -14.15 -11.02
N GLY A 139 -0.90 -13.28 -11.96
CA GLY A 139 -0.89 -13.58 -13.39
C GLY A 139 -2.24 -13.47 -14.10
N GLN A 140 -3.34 -13.24 -13.37
CA GLN A 140 -4.69 -13.10 -13.94
C GLN A 140 -5.06 -11.62 -14.13
N PRO A 141 -5.74 -11.26 -15.24
CA PRO A 141 -6.13 -9.89 -15.52
C PRO A 141 -7.34 -9.46 -14.66
N VAL A 142 -7.15 -8.43 -13.84
CA VAL A 142 -8.21 -7.75 -13.08
C VAL A 142 -8.47 -6.38 -13.69
N THR A 143 -9.73 -6.08 -13.99
CA THR A 143 -10.15 -4.77 -14.50
C THR A 143 -10.30 -3.79 -13.35
N ILE A 144 -9.85 -2.55 -13.53
CA ILE A 144 -10.12 -1.45 -12.59
C ILE A 144 -10.96 -0.41 -13.31
N ARG A 145 -12.10 -0.06 -12.72
CA ARG A 145 -13.11 0.77 -13.36
C ARG A 145 -13.64 1.84 -12.42
N SER A 146 -13.82 3.05 -12.95
CA SER A 146 -14.61 4.11 -12.30
C SER A 146 -16.09 3.91 -12.61
N ILE A 147 -16.95 3.98 -11.58
CA ILE A 147 -18.40 3.85 -11.67
C ILE A 147 -19.09 5.11 -11.14
N THR A 148 -20.24 5.44 -11.72
CA THR A 148 -21.02 6.61 -11.31
C THR A 148 -21.77 6.36 -10.01
N ARG A 149 -22.28 7.43 -9.38
CA ARG A 149 -23.12 7.33 -8.16
C ARG A 149 -24.37 6.46 -8.38
N ALA A 150 -24.97 6.53 -9.56
CA ALA A 150 -26.14 5.72 -9.90
C ALA A 150 -25.82 4.22 -9.97
N GLN A 151 -24.60 3.88 -10.40
CA GLN A 151 -24.12 2.51 -10.48
C GLN A 151 -23.63 1.97 -9.14
N SER A 152 -23.17 2.84 -8.25
CA SER A 152 -22.54 2.40 -6.99
C SER A 152 -23.52 1.93 -5.92
N GLY A 153 -24.83 2.21 -6.07
CA GLY A 153 -25.85 1.76 -5.10
C GLY A 153 -25.62 2.27 -3.68
N GLY A 154 -24.85 3.36 -3.50
CA GLY A 154 -24.45 3.89 -2.20
C GLY A 154 -23.11 3.37 -1.67
N ALA A 155 -22.49 2.38 -2.32
CA ALA A 155 -21.14 1.93 -2.00
C ALA A 155 -20.08 2.88 -2.59
N PHE A 156 -18.91 2.93 -1.94
CA PHE A 156 -17.75 3.67 -2.44
C PHE A 156 -16.87 2.85 -3.39
N GLY A 157 -16.93 1.53 -3.31
CA GLY A 157 -16.27 0.59 -4.20
C GLY A 157 -16.90 -0.80 -4.05
N TRP A 158 -16.58 -1.68 -4.99
CA TRP A 158 -16.91 -3.11 -4.91
C TRP A 158 -16.03 -3.95 -5.83
N TYR A 159 -15.61 -5.13 -5.39
CA TYR A 159 -14.96 -6.13 -6.22
C TYR A 159 -15.96 -7.17 -6.74
N HIS A 160 -16.20 -7.18 -8.05
CA HIS A 160 -17.08 -8.15 -8.71
C HIS A 160 -16.31 -9.43 -9.05
N PHE A 161 -16.49 -10.48 -8.24
CA PHE A 161 -15.78 -11.77 -8.35
C PHE A 161 -15.86 -12.40 -9.75
N ASP A 162 -17.07 -12.58 -10.29
CA ASP A 162 -17.26 -13.26 -11.59
C ASP A 162 -16.60 -12.52 -12.76
N LYS A 163 -16.59 -11.18 -12.70
CA LYS A 163 -16.03 -10.31 -13.75
C LYS A 163 -14.57 -9.96 -13.51
N GLN A 164 -14.04 -10.31 -12.33
CA GLN A 164 -12.73 -9.90 -11.85
C GLN A 164 -12.51 -8.39 -12.02
N GLU A 165 -13.46 -7.60 -11.50
CA GLU A 165 -13.50 -6.15 -11.69
C GLU A 165 -13.53 -5.42 -10.35
N ALA A 166 -12.50 -4.62 -10.08
CA ALA A 166 -12.48 -3.67 -8.97
C ALA A 166 -13.15 -2.36 -9.43
N GLN A 167 -14.31 -2.05 -8.87
CA GLN A 167 -15.10 -0.87 -9.19
C GLN A 167 -14.92 0.20 -8.12
N LEU A 168 -14.65 1.43 -8.54
CA LEU A 168 -14.38 2.55 -7.67
C LEU A 168 -15.37 3.68 -7.98
N TYR A 169 -16.01 4.26 -6.97
CA TYR A 169 -16.90 5.40 -7.18
C TYR A 169 -16.14 6.61 -7.71
N SER A 170 -16.63 7.22 -8.80
CA SER A 170 -15.96 8.32 -9.49
C SER A 170 -15.75 9.57 -8.63
N GLY A 171 -16.60 9.78 -7.62
CA GLY A 171 -16.48 10.90 -6.68
C GLY A 171 -15.46 10.69 -5.56
N LEU A 172 -14.68 9.61 -5.57
CA LEU A 172 -13.61 9.38 -4.59
C LEU A 172 -12.48 10.41 -4.75
N THR A 173 -12.13 11.04 -3.64
CA THR A 173 -11.02 11.99 -3.52
C THR A 173 -10.25 11.75 -2.23
N GLY A 174 -9.09 12.38 -2.07
CA GLY A 174 -8.37 12.32 -0.80
C GLY A 174 -7.81 10.94 -0.48
N SER A 175 -7.61 10.69 0.81
CA SER A 175 -7.24 9.37 1.33
C SER A 175 -8.30 8.30 1.04
N ASN A 176 -9.58 8.67 0.89
CA ASN A 176 -10.63 7.70 0.59
C ASN A 176 -10.42 7.01 -0.76
N LEU A 177 -9.90 7.73 -1.76
CA LEU A 177 -9.52 7.11 -3.03
C LEU A 177 -8.48 6.01 -2.82
N ALA A 178 -7.38 6.32 -2.14
CA ALA A 178 -6.31 5.36 -1.90
C ALA A 178 -6.80 4.16 -1.08
N ILE A 179 -7.60 4.40 -0.03
CA ILE A 179 -8.16 3.35 0.85
C ILE A 179 -9.07 2.42 0.05
N VAL A 180 -10.06 2.95 -0.68
CA VAL A 180 -11.00 2.12 -1.43
C VAL A 180 -10.28 1.38 -2.55
N ALA A 181 -9.37 2.03 -3.27
CA ALA A 181 -8.58 1.36 -4.31
C ALA A 181 -7.76 0.18 -3.76
N LEU A 182 -7.02 0.38 -2.66
CA LEU A 182 -6.28 -0.70 -2.00
C LEU A 182 -7.21 -1.81 -1.52
N HIS A 183 -8.36 -1.46 -0.95
CA HIS A 183 -9.34 -2.40 -0.42
C HIS A 183 -9.89 -3.30 -1.54
N GLU A 184 -10.42 -2.73 -2.63
CA GLU A 184 -10.98 -3.52 -3.73
C GLU A 184 -9.93 -4.36 -4.48
N ILE A 185 -8.72 -3.82 -4.67
CA ILE A 185 -7.61 -4.60 -5.26
C ILE A 185 -7.19 -5.72 -4.31
N THR A 186 -7.28 -5.53 -3.00
CA THR A 186 -6.96 -6.59 -2.03
C THR A 186 -8.02 -7.69 -2.03
N HIS A 187 -9.30 -7.40 -2.25
CA HIS A 187 -10.30 -8.44 -2.54
C HIS A 187 -9.90 -9.27 -3.77
N ALA A 188 -9.45 -8.62 -4.84
CA ALA A 188 -8.95 -9.33 -6.02
C ALA A 188 -7.74 -10.21 -5.69
N VAL A 189 -6.79 -9.74 -4.87
CA VAL A 189 -5.68 -10.54 -4.37
C VAL A 189 -6.18 -11.75 -3.58
N HIS A 190 -7.07 -11.56 -2.61
CA HIS A 190 -7.61 -12.67 -1.82
C HIS A 190 -8.36 -13.69 -2.68
N HIS A 191 -9.14 -13.22 -3.67
CA HIS A 191 -9.83 -14.08 -4.63
C HIS A 191 -8.86 -14.93 -5.45
N MET A 192 -7.80 -14.33 -6.01
CA MET A 192 -6.82 -15.06 -6.83
C MET A 192 -6.00 -16.08 -6.03
N TYR A 193 -5.88 -15.89 -4.72
CA TYR A 193 -5.22 -16.83 -3.80
C TYR A 193 -6.21 -17.84 -3.17
N ASP A 194 -7.44 -17.92 -3.68
CA ASP A 194 -8.53 -18.78 -3.23
C ASP A 194 -8.82 -18.69 -1.71
N LEU A 195 -8.67 -17.50 -1.14
CA LEU A 195 -8.94 -17.29 0.27
C LEU A 195 -10.44 -17.32 0.55
N LYS A 196 -10.80 -17.98 1.66
CA LYS A 196 -12.19 -18.06 2.12
C LYS A 196 -12.47 -16.98 3.15
N GLN A 197 -13.75 -16.68 3.36
CA GLN A 197 -14.22 -15.65 4.30
C GLN A 197 -13.60 -15.74 5.70
N ARG A 198 -13.29 -16.95 6.19
CA ARG A 198 -12.67 -17.17 7.51
C ARG A 198 -11.46 -18.08 7.43
N ASP A 199 -10.47 -17.70 6.64
CA ASP A 199 -9.20 -18.43 6.59
C ASP A 199 -8.28 -18.08 7.78
N ARG A 200 -7.15 -18.78 7.89
CA ARG A 200 -6.09 -18.49 8.86
C ARG A 200 -5.47 -17.14 8.55
N HIS A 201 -5.21 -16.34 9.57
CA HIS A 201 -4.61 -15.01 9.47
C HIS A 201 -3.29 -14.98 8.68
N ARG A 202 -2.55 -16.09 8.67
CA ARG A 202 -1.28 -16.23 7.98
C ARG A 202 -1.47 -16.38 6.47
N ASN A 203 -2.61 -16.92 6.04
CA ASN A 203 -2.94 -17.08 4.63
C ASN A 203 -3.28 -15.71 4.03
N PHE A 204 -4.09 -14.90 4.72
CA PHE A 204 -4.32 -13.50 4.35
C PHE A 204 -3.02 -12.71 4.24
N ARG A 205 -2.19 -12.69 5.29
CA ARG A 205 -0.90 -11.97 5.26
C ARG A 205 0.03 -12.44 4.15
N ARG A 206 0.09 -13.75 3.89
CA ARG A 206 0.90 -14.34 2.83
C ARG A 206 0.39 -13.92 1.44
N ALA A 207 -0.92 -13.98 1.22
CA ALA A 207 -1.53 -13.55 -0.04
C ALA A 207 -1.32 -12.06 -0.28
N GLN A 208 -1.48 -11.23 0.75
CA GLN A 208 -1.22 -9.79 0.65
C GLN A 208 0.25 -9.51 0.36
N LEU A 209 1.18 -10.17 1.05
CA LEU A 209 2.61 -10.00 0.79
C LEU A 209 2.97 -10.35 -0.66
N HIS A 210 2.66 -11.58 -1.09
CA HIS A 210 3.04 -12.02 -2.43
C HIS A 210 2.24 -11.32 -3.53
N GLY A 211 0.93 -11.17 -3.35
CA GLY A 211 0.04 -10.52 -4.32
C GLY A 211 0.43 -9.05 -4.55
N TRP A 212 0.70 -8.30 -3.49
CA TRP A 212 1.13 -6.90 -3.65
C TRP A 212 2.55 -6.76 -4.19
N LEU A 213 3.50 -7.61 -3.79
CA LEU A 213 4.84 -7.61 -4.41
C LEU A 213 4.77 -7.96 -5.90
N ASP A 214 3.93 -8.91 -6.30
CA ASP A 214 3.70 -9.24 -7.71
C ASP A 214 3.02 -8.08 -8.46
N ILE A 215 2.05 -7.40 -7.85
CA ILE A 215 1.44 -6.20 -8.44
C ILE A 215 2.50 -5.11 -8.65
N ILE A 216 3.30 -4.82 -7.62
CA ILE A 216 4.40 -3.84 -7.68
C ILE A 216 5.39 -4.19 -8.79
N LYS A 217 5.72 -5.47 -8.96
CA LYS A 217 6.69 -5.91 -9.96
C LYS A 217 6.14 -5.87 -11.38
N HIS A 218 4.90 -6.34 -11.59
CA HIS A 218 4.36 -6.58 -12.94
C HIS A 218 3.41 -5.47 -13.43
N ASN A 219 3.00 -4.55 -12.56
CA ASN A 219 2.09 -3.45 -12.89
C ASN A 219 2.66 -2.09 -12.46
N PRO A 220 3.78 -1.65 -13.05
CA PRO A 220 4.45 -0.44 -12.58
C PRO A 220 3.58 0.81 -12.69
N SER A 221 2.75 0.93 -13.73
CA SER A 221 1.79 2.04 -13.81
C SER A 221 0.75 2.02 -12.69
N ALA A 222 0.32 0.84 -12.22
CA ALA A 222 -0.62 0.72 -11.13
C ALA A 222 0.01 1.13 -9.79
N TRP A 223 1.24 0.66 -9.52
CA TRP A 223 1.95 1.06 -8.31
C TRP A 223 2.29 2.54 -8.31
N ARG A 224 2.73 3.11 -9.45
CA ARG A 224 2.95 4.57 -9.57
C ARG A 224 1.68 5.35 -9.24
N TRP A 225 0.54 4.96 -9.77
CA TRP A 225 -0.73 5.62 -9.46
C TRP A 225 -1.08 5.51 -7.97
N LEU A 226 -1.07 4.29 -7.41
CA LEU A 226 -1.38 4.05 -5.99
C LEU A 226 -0.43 4.81 -5.07
N ALA A 227 0.87 4.72 -5.32
CA ALA A 227 1.88 5.37 -4.51
C ALA A 227 1.75 6.89 -4.54
N TRP A 228 1.39 7.47 -5.69
CA TRP A 228 1.11 8.89 -5.79
C TRP A 228 -0.13 9.28 -4.96
N VAL A 229 -1.27 8.58 -5.10
CA VAL A 229 -2.50 8.95 -4.37
C VAL A 229 -2.37 8.75 -2.86
N MET A 230 -1.53 7.80 -2.42
CA MET A 230 -1.17 7.61 -1.02
C MET A 230 -0.29 8.75 -0.48
N SER A 231 0.67 9.22 -1.27
CA SER A 231 1.59 10.31 -0.91
C SER A 231 0.94 11.70 -0.94
N PHE A 232 0.04 11.96 -1.88
CA PHE A 232 -0.53 13.29 -2.14
C PHE A 232 -2.06 13.31 -2.06
N PRO A 233 -2.67 12.92 -0.92
CA PRO A 233 -4.12 12.79 -0.81
C PRO A 233 -4.86 14.09 -1.12
N ALA A 234 -4.32 15.25 -0.74
CA ALA A 234 -4.95 16.56 -1.00
C ALA A 234 -5.21 16.84 -2.49
N GLN A 235 -4.47 16.20 -3.39
CA GLN A 235 -4.56 16.36 -4.84
C GLN A 235 -5.16 15.11 -5.52
N ALA A 236 -5.48 14.07 -4.75
CA ALA A 236 -5.97 12.80 -5.28
C ALA A 236 -7.46 12.85 -5.63
N SER A 237 -7.77 12.46 -6.86
CA SER A 237 -9.12 12.39 -7.43
C SER A 237 -9.14 11.34 -8.54
N ILE A 238 -10.23 10.58 -8.68
CA ILE A 238 -10.35 9.57 -9.75
C ILE A 238 -10.29 10.20 -11.14
N ASP A 239 -10.99 11.32 -11.33
CA ASP A 239 -11.14 11.96 -12.64
C ASP A 239 -9.95 12.88 -12.99
N GLY A 240 -8.94 12.96 -12.12
CA GLY A 240 -7.78 13.84 -12.30
C GLY A 240 -8.10 15.34 -12.19
N ALA A 241 -9.38 15.72 -12.07
CA ALA A 241 -9.81 17.05 -11.73
C ALA A 241 -9.69 17.26 -10.21
N LEU A 242 -8.99 18.31 -9.82
CA LEU A 242 -8.99 18.79 -8.44
C LEU A 242 -10.45 19.05 -8.04
N SER A 243 -10.82 18.66 -6.81
CA SER A 243 -12.08 19.13 -6.23
C SER A 243 -12.18 20.66 -6.40
N PRO A 244 -13.36 21.23 -6.73
CA PRO A 244 -13.51 22.68 -6.87
C PRO A 244 -13.02 23.46 -5.63
N ARG A 245 -13.05 22.81 -4.46
CA ARG A 245 -12.53 23.33 -3.19
C ARG A 245 -10.99 23.36 -3.15
N ALA A 246 -10.35 22.34 -3.72
CA ALA A 246 -8.89 22.25 -3.85
C ALA A 246 -8.34 23.17 -4.95
N GLU A 247 -9.06 23.35 -6.06
CA GLU A 247 -8.72 24.38 -7.07
C GLU A 247 -8.73 25.79 -6.47
N ARG A 248 -9.71 26.09 -5.61
CA ARG A 248 -9.80 27.39 -4.94
C ARG A 248 -8.65 27.62 -3.97
N ALA A 249 -8.27 26.60 -3.20
CA ALA A 249 -7.12 26.68 -2.29
C ALA A 249 -5.79 26.83 -3.04
N ALA A 250 -5.59 26.07 -4.12
CA ALA A 250 -4.39 26.14 -4.95
C ALA A 250 -4.24 27.51 -5.65
N ARG A 251 -5.35 28.12 -6.10
CA ARG A 251 -5.34 29.48 -6.68
C ARG A 251 -5.01 30.57 -5.65
N ILE A 252 -5.46 30.41 -4.40
CA ILE A 252 -5.16 31.36 -3.33
C ILE A 252 -3.68 31.30 -2.95
N SER A 253 -3.08 30.10 -2.87
CA SER A 253 -1.65 29.93 -2.60
C SER A 253 -0.73 30.34 -3.74
N ALA A 254 -1.21 30.42 -4.99
CA ALA A 254 -0.42 30.86 -6.14
C ALA A 254 -0.43 32.38 -6.34
N LEU A 255 -1.23 33.12 -5.55
CA LEU A 255 -1.38 34.57 -5.59
C LEU A 255 -0.76 35.27 -4.35
N ALA A 256 -0.11 34.49 -3.47
CA ALA A 256 0.63 34.96 -2.30
C ALA A 256 2.12 34.71 -2.50
#